data_AF-A0A7J8L7A6-F1
#
_entry.id   AF-A0A7J8L7A6-F1
#
_cell.length_a   1.000
_cell.length_b   1.000
_cell.length_c   1.000
_cell.angle_alpha   90.00
_cell.angle_beta   90.00
_cell.angle_gamma   90.00
#
_symmetry.space_group_name_H-M   'P 1'
#
loop_
_entity.id
_entity.type
_entity.pdbx_description
1 polymer ?
#
loop_
_entity_poly.entity_id
_entity_poly.type
_entity_poly.pdbx_seq_one_letter_code
_entity_poly.pdbx_strand_id
1 'polypeptide(L)'
;MVKHNNVVPNGHFKKHWQNYVKTWFNQPARKARRRIARQKKAVRIFPRPTAGPLRPIVHGQTLKYNMKLRAGKGFTLEELKAAGISKKLAPTIGIAVDHRRKNKSLEGLQAN
;
A
#
# COMPACT_ATOMS: atom_id res chain seq x y z
N MET A 1 41.84 15.37 1.96
CA MET A 1 42.72 14.40 2.64
C MET A 1 42.10 14.06 3.99
N VAL A 2 42.00 12.76 4.29
CA VAL A 2 41.57 12.31 5.60
C VAL A 2 42.67 12.65 6.61
N LYS A 3 42.31 13.23 7.75
CA LYS A 3 43.23 13.41 8.89
C LYS A 3 42.87 12.40 9.97
N HIS A 4 43.87 11.91 10.71
CA HIS A 4 43.74 10.90 11.76
C HIS A 4 43.23 9.55 11.23
N ASN A 5 42.91 8.63 12.15
CA ASN A 5 42.35 7.31 11.85
C ASN A 5 40.84 7.37 11.51
N ASN A 6 40.46 8.31 10.66
CA ASN A 6 39.07 8.47 10.22
C ASN A 6 38.80 7.61 8.98
N VAL A 7 37.55 7.16 8.82
CA VAL A 7 37.11 6.48 7.59
C VAL A 7 37.12 7.47 6.43
N VAL A 8 37.49 6.99 5.23
CA VAL A 8 37.44 7.79 4.00
C VAL A 8 36.01 8.32 3.78
N PRO A 9 35.81 9.65 3.71
CA PRO A 9 34.48 10.21 3.48
C PRO A 9 33.88 9.74 2.15
N ASN A 10 32.79 8.98 2.22
CA ASN A 10 31.99 8.59 1.06
C ASN A 10 30.71 9.44 0.96
N GLY A 11 30.89 10.75 0.80
CA GLY A 11 29.79 11.70 0.63
C GLY A 11 29.13 11.58 -0.75
N HIS A 12 27.81 11.38 -0.78
CA HIS A 12 27.04 11.24 -2.03
C HIS A 12 26.60 12.61 -2.59
N PHE A 13 27.53 13.55 -2.63
CA PHE A 13 27.32 14.94 -3.07
C PHE A 13 28.09 15.27 -4.36
N LYS A 14 28.23 14.27 -5.24
CA LYS A 14 29.10 14.32 -6.44
C LYS A 14 28.56 15.20 -7.58
N LYS A 15 27.28 15.59 -7.53
CA LYS A 15 26.59 16.44 -8.52
C LYS A 15 26.30 17.81 -7.91
N HIS A 16 25.80 18.76 -8.71
CA HIS A 16 25.27 20.05 -8.24
C HIS A 16 23.97 19.89 -7.41
N TRP A 17 24.06 19.21 -6.27
CA TRP A 17 22.94 18.84 -5.41
C TRP A 17 22.22 20.06 -4.82
N GLN A 18 22.93 21.18 -4.68
CA GLN A 18 22.39 22.45 -4.18
C GLN A 18 21.23 22.96 -5.04
N ASN A 19 21.22 22.67 -6.35
CA ASN A 19 20.13 23.03 -7.26
C ASN A 19 18.88 22.14 -7.09
N TYR A 20 18.99 21.02 -6.38
CA TYR A 20 17.94 20.00 -6.24
C TYR A 20 17.55 19.76 -4.78
N VAL A 21 17.71 20.77 -3.92
CA VAL A 21 17.36 20.67 -2.50
C VAL A 21 15.83 20.61 -2.35
N LYS A 22 15.33 19.45 -1.93
CA LYS A 22 13.92 19.26 -1.61
C LYS A 22 13.64 19.71 -0.17
N THR A 23 13.05 20.89 -0.03
CA THR A 23 12.60 21.41 1.28
C THR A 23 11.26 20.80 1.70
N TRP A 24 11.00 20.80 3.02
CA TRP A 24 9.79 20.22 3.61
C TRP A 24 8.79 21.26 4.13
N PHE A 25 8.94 22.54 3.81
CA PHE A 25 8.04 23.64 4.23
C PHE A 25 6.57 23.38 3.86
N ASN A 26 6.34 22.69 2.73
CA ASN A 26 5.00 22.31 2.27
C ASN A 26 4.39 21.09 2.97
N GLN A 27 5.05 20.50 3.98
CA GLN A 27 4.53 19.32 4.70
C GLN A 27 3.19 19.59 5.43
N PRO A 28 3.01 20.64 6.25
CA PRO A 28 1.73 20.95 6.90
C PRO A 28 0.61 21.23 5.89
N ALA A 29 0.87 22.05 4.87
CA ALA A 29 -0.11 22.33 3.80
C ALA A 29 -0.56 21.06 3.06
N ARG A 30 0.36 20.12 2.80
CA ARG A 30 0.02 18.81 2.20
C ARG A 30 -0.83 17.94 3.13
N LYS A 31 -0.65 18.02 4.46
CA LYS A 31 -1.52 17.30 5.43
C LYS A 31 -2.94 17.86 5.41
N ALA A 32 -3.08 19.20 5.46
CA ALA A 32 -4.38 19.86 5.38
C ALA A 32 -5.11 19.54 4.06
N ARG A 33 -4.41 19.63 2.92
CA ARG A 33 -4.97 19.28 1.60
C ARG A 33 -5.49 17.84 1.55
N ARG A 34 -4.73 16.87 2.09
CA ARG A 34 -5.18 15.46 2.15
C ARG A 34 -6.40 15.28 3.06
N ARG A 35 -6.49 16.02 4.17
CA ARG A 35 -7.66 15.98 5.07
C ARG A 35 -8.92 16.46 4.36
N ILE A 36 -8.87 17.63 3.71
CA ILE A 36 -9.99 18.19 2.96
C ILE A 36 -10.41 17.26 1.82
N ALA A 37 -9.46 16.69 1.07
CA ALA A 37 -9.76 15.74 0.01
C ALA A 37 -10.48 14.47 0.52
N ARG A 38 -10.11 13.97 1.71
CA ARG A 38 -10.82 12.84 2.34
C ARG A 38 -12.24 13.20 2.76
N GLN A 39 -12.45 14.40 3.33
CA GLN A 39 -13.80 14.89 3.67
C GLN A 39 -14.68 15.04 2.42
N LYS A 40 -14.16 15.67 1.36
CA LYS A 40 -14.85 15.77 0.06
C LYS A 40 -15.19 14.41 -0.52
N LYS A 41 -14.27 13.44 -0.43
CA LYS A 41 -14.52 12.06 -0.85
C LYS A 41 -15.66 11.43 -0.04
N ALA A 42 -15.66 11.58 1.29
CA ALA A 42 -16.66 11.01 2.18
C ALA A 42 -18.08 11.49 1.85
N VAL A 43 -18.27 12.80 1.67
CA VAL A 43 -19.56 13.38 1.28
C VAL A 43 -20.02 12.82 -0.07
N ARG A 44 -19.12 12.74 -1.06
CA ARG A 44 -19.47 12.28 -2.42
C ARG A 44 -19.91 10.82 -2.48
N ILE A 45 -19.34 9.94 -1.66
CA ILE A 45 -19.59 8.50 -1.75
C ILE A 45 -20.64 7.99 -0.76
N PHE A 46 -21.11 8.86 0.15
CA PHE A 46 -22.13 8.53 1.15
C PHE A 46 -23.30 7.79 0.47
N PRO A 47 -23.75 6.64 0.99
CA PRO A 47 -23.50 6.08 2.33
C PRO A 47 -22.26 5.16 2.47
N ARG A 48 -21.46 4.97 1.40
CA ARG A 48 -20.35 4.00 1.42
C ARG A 48 -19.14 4.48 2.25
N PRO A 49 -18.35 3.57 2.84
CA PRO A 49 -17.18 3.92 3.64
C PRO A 49 -16.04 4.52 2.80
N THR A 50 -15.32 5.49 3.36
CA THR A 50 -14.24 6.25 2.66
C THR A 50 -12.94 5.50 2.50
N ALA A 51 -12.70 4.47 3.33
CA ALA A 51 -11.50 3.64 3.32
C ALA A 51 -11.28 2.94 1.96
N GLY A 52 -12.35 2.75 1.18
CA GLY A 52 -12.32 2.10 -0.12
C GLY A 52 -12.82 0.66 -0.05
N PRO A 53 -12.57 -0.15 -1.09
CA PRO A 53 -13.05 -1.51 -1.15
C PRO A 53 -12.32 -2.43 -0.16
N LEU A 54 -12.99 -3.52 0.23
CA LEU A 54 -12.43 -4.59 1.04
C LEU A 54 -11.20 -5.21 0.34
N ARG A 55 -10.17 -5.52 1.13
CA ARG A 55 -8.90 -6.09 0.66
C ARG A 55 -8.55 -7.33 1.49
N PRO A 56 -7.96 -8.35 0.86
CA PRO A 56 -7.58 -9.58 1.57
C PRO A 56 -6.36 -9.35 2.46
N ILE A 57 -6.18 -10.25 3.41
CA ILE A 57 -4.99 -10.37 4.24
C ILE A 57 -3.95 -11.20 3.47
N VAL A 58 -2.75 -10.67 3.34
CA VAL A 58 -1.64 -11.30 2.59
C VAL A 58 -0.36 -11.26 3.43
N HIS A 59 0.45 -12.31 3.31
CA HIS A 59 1.75 -12.42 3.97
C HIS A 59 2.89 -11.76 3.18
N GLY A 60 4.00 -11.43 3.86
CA GLY A 60 5.26 -11.05 3.22
C GLY A 60 5.93 -12.23 2.49
N GLN A 61 6.82 -11.93 1.53
CA GLN A 61 7.45 -12.97 0.69
C GLN A 61 8.61 -13.68 1.38
N THR A 62 9.46 -12.96 2.12
CA THR A 62 10.68 -13.51 2.72
C THR A 62 10.41 -14.13 4.07
N LEU A 63 11.28 -15.06 4.51
CA LEU A 63 11.18 -15.71 5.81
C LEU A 63 11.08 -14.72 6.98
N LYS A 64 11.79 -13.59 6.90
CA LYS A 64 11.72 -12.53 7.92
C LYS A 64 10.34 -11.87 8.04
N TYR A 65 9.57 -11.81 6.96
CA TYR A 65 8.31 -11.05 6.89
C TYR A 65 7.08 -11.91 6.63
N ASN A 66 7.22 -13.23 6.48
CA ASN A 66 6.10 -14.13 6.26
C ASN A 66 5.11 -14.11 7.44
N MET A 67 5.57 -13.88 8.68
CA MET A 67 4.70 -13.75 9.86
C MET A 67 3.90 -12.44 9.88
N LYS A 68 4.30 -11.43 9.10
CA LYS A 68 3.63 -10.14 9.07
C LYS A 68 2.48 -10.15 8.06
N LEU A 69 1.30 -9.79 8.55
CA LEU A 69 0.10 -9.61 7.75
C LEU A 69 0.04 -8.18 7.19
N ARG A 70 -0.49 -8.05 5.97
CA ARG A 70 -0.76 -6.75 5.34
C ARG A 70 -2.00 -6.82 4.46
N ALA A 71 -2.62 -5.67 4.22
CA ALA A 71 -3.68 -5.56 3.22
C ALA A 71 -3.10 -5.76 1.81
N GLY A 72 -3.60 -6.76 1.11
CA GLY A 72 -3.27 -7.04 -0.29
C GLY A 72 -3.91 -6.05 -1.27
N LYS A 73 -3.73 -6.29 -2.57
CA LYS A 73 -4.35 -5.47 -3.61
C LYS A 73 -5.84 -5.81 -3.79
N GLY A 74 -6.18 -7.10 -3.78
CA GLY A 74 -7.53 -7.63 -3.98
C GLY A 74 -7.57 -9.16 -3.89
N PHE A 75 -8.78 -9.70 -3.75
CA PHE A 75 -9.06 -11.14 -3.62
C PHE A 75 -8.76 -11.89 -4.92
N THR A 76 -8.38 -13.16 -4.81
CA THR A 76 -8.18 -14.04 -5.96
C THR A 76 -9.53 -14.52 -6.51
N LEU A 77 -9.53 -15.07 -7.71
CA LEU A 77 -10.75 -15.64 -8.29
C LEU A 77 -11.21 -16.90 -7.55
N GLU A 78 -10.28 -17.63 -6.95
CA GLU A 78 -10.56 -18.84 -6.16
C GLU A 78 -11.23 -18.48 -4.83
N GLU A 79 -10.72 -17.46 -4.12
CA GLU A 79 -11.33 -16.94 -2.89
C GLU A 79 -12.76 -16.45 -3.15
N LEU A 80 -12.95 -15.65 -4.21
CA LEU A 80 -14.28 -15.16 -4.57
C LEU A 80 -15.24 -16.30 -4.93
N LYS A 81 -14.75 -17.32 -5.65
CA LYS A 81 -15.55 -18.51 -5.98
C LYS A 81 -15.93 -19.29 -4.72
N ALA A 82 -15.00 -19.48 -3.79
CA ALA A 82 -15.25 -20.14 -2.51
C ALA A 82 -16.29 -19.37 -1.66
N ALA A 83 -16.24 -18.03 -1.70
CA ALA A 83 -17.22 -17.16 -1.04
C ALA A 83 -18.56 -17.02 -1.79
N GLY A 84 -18.74 -17.66 -2.95
CA GLY A 84 -19.96 -17.55 -3.76
C GLY A 84 -20.16 -16.20 -4.46
N ILE A 85 -19.09 -15.40 -4.61
CA ILE A 85 -19.15 -14.06 -5.20
C ILE A 85 -18.64 -14.09 -6.64
N SER A 86 -19.45 -13.60 -7.58
CA SER A 86 -19.02 -13.45 -8.97
C SER A 86 -17.95 -12.36 -9.11
N LYS A 87 -16.89 -12.64 -9.88
CA LYS A 87 -15.79 -11.70 -10.16
C LYS A 87 -16.24 -10.36 -10.75
N LYS A 88 -17.37 -10.33 -11.48
CA LYS A 88 -17.93 -9.11 -12.08
C LYS A 88 -18.74 -8.30 -11.07
N LEU A 89 -19.36 -8.98 -10.10
CA LEU A 89 -20.15 -8.36 -9.03
C LEU A 89 -19.26 -7.79 -7.92
N ALA A 90 -18.14 -8.45 -7.61
CA ALA A 90 -17.25 -8.04 -6.51
C ALA A 90 -16.86 -6.54 -6.53
N PRO A 91 -16.43 -5.93 -7.66
CA PRO A 91 -16.08 -4.52 -7.69
C PRO A 91 -17.26 -3.57 -7.42
N THR A 92 -18.50 -3.96 -7.76
CA THR A 92 -19.68 -3.10 -7.60
C THR A 92 -20.10 -3.01 -6.13
N ILE A 93 -20.01 -4.13 -5.40
CA ILE A 93 -20.27 -4.21 -3.97
C ILE A 93 -19.09 -3.72 -3.10
N GLY A 94 -17.99 -3.30 -3.72
CA GLY A 94 -16.84 -2.73 -3.01
C GLY A 94 -15.84 -3.77 -2.51
N ILE A 95 -15.64 -4.87 -3.24
CA ILE A 95 -14.58 -5.85 -2.99
C ILE A 95 -13.52 -5.71 -4.08
N ALA A 96 -12.26 -5.52 -3.69
CA ALA A 96 -11.16 -5.41 -4.65
C ALA A 96 -10.77 -6.80 -5.18
N VAL A 97 -10.51 -6.91 -6.48
CA VAL A 97 -10.13 -8.17 -7.13
C VAL A 97 -8.71 -8.05 -7.69
N ASP A 98 -7.86 -9.05 -7.44
CA ASP A 98 -6.54 -9.19 -8.08
C ASP A 98 -6.37 -10.58 -8.68
N HIS A 99 -6.69 -10.68 -9.97
CA HIS A 99 -6.59 -11.92 -10.74
C HIS A 99 -5.16 -12.45 -10.93
N ARG A 100 -4.12 -11.67 -10.54
CA ARG A 100 -2.71 -12.06 -10.69
C ARG A 100 -2.17 -12.82 -9.48
N ARG A 101 -2.81 -12.67 -8.31
CA ARG A 101 -2.39 -13.38 -7.10
C ARG A 101 -2.85 -14.83 -7.19
N LYS A 102 -1.98 -15.74 -6.75
CA LYS A 102 -2.26 -17.17 -6.62
C LYS A 102 -1.98 -17.57 -5.17
N ASN A 103 -2.91 -18.27 -4.52
CA ASN A 103 -2.65 -18.88 -3.22
C ASN A 103 -2.12 -20.30 -3.46
N LYS A 104 -1.09 -20.66 -2.70
CA LYS A 104 -0.55 -22.03 -2.68
C LYS A 104 -0.85 -22.75 -1.37
N SER A 105 -1.10 -21.99 -0.30
CA SER A 105 -1.48 -22.50 1.01
C SER A 105 -2.99 -22.54 1.15
N LEU A 106 -3.50 -23.60 1.77
CA LEU A 106 -4.92 -23.75 2.08
C LEU A 106 -5.32 -22.77 3.18
N GLU A 107 -4.45 -22.58 4.17
CA GLU A 107 -4.65 -21.68 5.31
C GLU A 107 -4.85 -20.24 4.85
N GLY A 108 -4.06 -19.81 3.85
CA GLY A 108 -4.19 -18.47 3.27
C GLY A 108 -5.45 -18.29 2.41
N LEU A 109 -5.96 -19.38 1.85
CA LEU A 109 -7.25 -19.40 1.14
C LEU A 109 -8.43 -19.35 2.11
N GLN A 110 -8.36 -20.07 3.24
CA GLN A 110 -9.43 -20.12 4.25
C GLN A 110 -9.51 -18.85 5.11
N ALA A 111 -8.37 -18.19 5.34
CA ALA A 111 -8.32 -16.95 6.11
C ALA A 111 -8.94 -15.75 5.38
N ASN A 112 -9.22 -15.85 4.07
CA ASN A 112 -9.73 -14.79 3.20
C ASN A 112 -11.11 -15.12 2.66
#